data_AF-A0A1M7PT62-F1
#
_entry.id   AF-A0A1M7PT62-F1
#
_cell.length_a   1.000
_cell.length_b   1.000
_cell.length_c   1.000
_cell.angle_alpha   90.00
_cell.angle_beta   90.00
_cell.angle_gamma   90.00
#
_symmetry.space_group_name_H-M   'P 1'
#
loop_
_entity.id
_entity.type
_entity.pdbx_description
1 polymer ?
#
loop_
_entity_poly.entity_id
_entity_poly.type
_entity_poly.pdbx_seq_one_letter_code
_entity_poly.pdbx_strand_id
1 'polypeptide(L)' 'MGSGKIYINAAEIVSNTFEIEWPQKSGILESFPEIDKAQWFTVNEALEKINEAMRELILQLQGKVGT' A
#
# COMPACT_ATOMS: atom_id res chain seq x y z
N MET A 1 -14.57 -9.53 -28.04
CA MET A 1 -14.32 -9.85 -26.62
C MET A 1 -13.89 -8.56 -25.94
N GLY A 2 -14.77 -7.99 -25.10
CA GLY A 2 -14.54 -6.69 -24.50
C GLY A 2 -13.34 -6.72 -23.56
N SER A 3 -12.43 -5.76 -23.72
CA SER A 3 -11.38 -5.44 -22.77
C SER A 3 -12.02 -4.94 -21.47
N GLY A 4 -12.42 -5.87 -20.60
CA GLY A 4 -12.89 -5.54 -19.26
C GLY A 4 -11.75 -4.89 -18.48
N LYS A 5 -11.82 -3.58 -18.25
CA LYS A 5 -10.93 -2.90 -17.30
C LYS A 5 -11.16 -3.55 -15.94
N ILE A 6 -10.12 -4.16 -15.38
CA ILE A 6 -10.15 -4.68 -14.01
C ILE A 6 -9.92 -3.48 -13.10
N TYR A 7 -10.93 -3.14 -12.30
CA TYR A 7 -10.84 -2.13 -11.26
C TYR A 7 -10.64 -2.85 -9.93
N ILE A 8 -9.67 -2.40 -9.13
CA ILE A 8 -9.42 -2.95 -7.79
C ILE A 8 -10.24 -2.14 -6.77
N ASN A 9 -11.11 -2.82 -6.02
CA ASN A 9 -11.80 -2.20 -4.89
C ASN A 9 -10.87 -2.15 -3.67
N ALA A 10 -10.51 -0.94 -3.24
CA ALA A 10 -9.61 -0.78 -2.10
C ALA A 10 -10.18 -1.35 -0.79
N ALA A 11 -11.51 -1.39 -0.65
CA ALA A 11 -12.17 -1.95 0.53
C ALA A 11 -12.11 -3.50 0.60
N GLU A 12 -11.70 -4.16 -0.48
CA GLU A 12 -11.58 -5.62 -0.57
C GLU A 12 -10.12 -6.09 -0.46
N ILE A 13 -9.18 -5.18 -0.18
CA ILE A 13 -7.77 -5.53 -0.02
C ILE A 13 -7.59 -6.29 1.29
N VAL A 14 -7.06 -7.52 1.19
CA VAL A 14 -6.72 -8.37 2.32
C VAL A 14 -5.21 -8.30 2.56
N SER A 15 -4.83 -7.91 3.76
CA SER A 15 -3.42 -7.86 4.16
C SER A 15 -2.86 -9.26 4.40
N ASN A 16 -1.60 -9.47 4.04
CA ASN A 16 -0.81 -10.55 4.63
C ASN A 16 -0.62 -10.28 6.13
N THR A 17 -0.30 -11.33 6.88
CA THR A 17 0.03 -11.23 8.31
C THR A 17 1.47 -11.64 8.55
N PHE A 18 2.09 -11.06 9.57
CA PHE A 18 3.43 -11.40 10.02
C PHE A 18 3.43 -11.51 11.55
N GLU A 19 4.36 -12.30 12.08
CA GLU A 19 4.50 -12.49 13.54
C GLU A 19 5.70 -11.71 14.06
N ILE A 20 5.52 -11.02 15.19
CA ILE A 20 6.62 -10.42 15.95
C ILE A 20 6.46 -10.70 17.43
N GLU A 21 7.57 -10.60 18.15
CA GLU A 21 7.52 -10.61 19.60
C GLU A 21 6.90 -9.31 20.11
N TRP A 22 5.78 -9.41 20.82
CA TRP A 22 5.06 -8.24 21.32
C TRP A 22 4.39 -8.50 22.68
N PRO A 23 4.61 -7.63 23.69
CA PRO A 23 5.55 -6.51 23.73
C PRO A 23 7.02 -6.97 23.63
N GLN A 24 7.94 -6.06 23.28
CA GLN A 24 9.36 -6.41 23.15
C GLN A 24 9.91 -7.10 24.40
N LYS A 25 10.65 -8.21 24.22
CA LYS A 25 11.26 -9.03 25.28
C LYS A 25 10.26 -9.81 26.16
N SER A 26 9.02 -10.00 25.73
CA SER A 26 8.01 -10.81 26.43
C SER A 26 8.11 -12.32 26.17
N GLY A 27 8.79 -12.74 25.10
CA GLY A 27 8.78 -14.10 24.58
C GLY A 27 7.48 -14.52 23.88
N ILE A 28 6.50 -13.61 23.77
CA ILE A 28 5.19 -13.87 23.16
C ILE A 28 5.22 -13.43 21.71
N LEU A 29 4.98 -14.36 20.77
CA LEU A 29 4.76 -14.04 19.37
C LEU A 29 3.28 -13.74 19.12
N GLU A 30 3.02 -12.61 18.47
CA GLU A 30 1.68 -12.18 18.08
C GLU A 30 1.65 -11.84 16.59
N SER A 31 0.50 -12.12 15.94
CA SER A 31 0.30 -11.93 14.51
C SER A 31 -0.37 -10.60 14.22
N PHE A 32 0.21 -9.83 13.30
CA PHE A 32 -0.28 -8.51 12.90
C PHE A 32 -0.42 -8.41 11.38
N PRO A 33 -1.38 -7.63 10.86
CA PRO A 33 -1.46 -7.34 9.44
C PRO A 33 -0.30 -6.45 8.99
N GLU A 34 0.25 -6.72 7.81
CA GLU A 34 1.29 -5.90 7.14
C GLU A 34 0.80 -4.47 6.84
N ILE A 35 -0.46 -4.33 6.42
CA ILE A 35 -1.10 -3.04 6.16
C ILE A 35 -2.40 -2.92 6.95
N ASP A 36 -2.65 -1.74 7.51
CA ASP A 36 -3.85 -1.46 8.30
C ASP A 36 -5.03 -0.99 7.42
N LYS A 37 -4.73 -0.26 6.33
CA LYS A 37 -5.71 0.36 5.44
C LYS A 37 -5.18 0.49 4.02
N ALA A 38 -6.10 0.52 3.06
CA ALA A 38 -5.81 0.79 1.66
C ALA A 38 -6.81 1.78 1.06
N GLN A 39 -6.33 2.64 0.16
CA GLN A 39 -7.14 3.64 -0.51
C GLN A 39 -6.48 4.08 -1.83
N TRP A 40 -7.30 4.45 -2.81
CA TRP A 40 -6.85 5.10 -4.03
C TRP A 40 -6.70 6.61 -3.84
N PHE A 41 -5.64 7.17 -4.40
CA PHE A 41 -5.33 8.60 -4.32
C PHE A 41 -5.05 9.15 -5.72
N THR A 42 -5.32 10.43 -5.91
CA THR A 42 -4.71 11.19 -7.01
C THR A 42 -3.19 11.28 -6.80
N VAL A 43 -2.43 11.56 -7.86
CA VAL A 43 -0.97 11.70 -7.75
C VAL A 43 -0.57 12.76 -6.73
N ASN A 44 -1.26 13.91 -6.73
CA ASN A 44 -0.97 15.01 -5.80
C ASN A 44 -1.19 14.58 -4.34
N GLU A 45 -2.33 13.93 -4.04
CA GLU A 45 -2.63 13.42 -2.69
C GLU A 45 -1.63 12.34 -2.26
N ALA A 46 -1.20 11.48 -3.20
CA ALA A 46 -0.22 10.43 -2.90
C ALA A 46 1.15 11.02 -2.54
N LEU A 47 1.59 12.10 -3.22
CA LEU A 47 2.84 12.79 -2.92
C LEU A 47 2.83 13.46 -1.53
N GLU A 48 1.67 13.92 -1.07
CA GLU A 48 1.52 14.48 0.28
C GLU A 48 1.56 13.41 1.37
N LYS A 49 1.01 12.21 1.09
CA LYS A 49 0.85 11.13 2.09
C LYS A 49 2.02 10.16 2.16
N ILE A 50 2.72 9.92 1.05
CA ILE A 50 3.83 8.98 1.03
C ILE A 50 5.01 9.51 1.85
N ASN A 51 5.84 8.59 2.35
CA ASN A 51 7.15 8.96 2.90
C ASN A 51 7.91 9.82 1.88
N GLU A 52 8.39 10.99 2.31
CA GLU A 52 9.06 11.98 1.47
C GLU A 52 10.20 11.38 0.64
N ALA A 53 10.98 10.47 1.23
CA ALA A 53 12.08 9.78 0.55
C ALA A 53 11.64 8.90 -0.64
N MET A 54 10.35 8.57 -0.73
CA MET A 54 9.77 7.71 -1.75
C MET A 54 8.97 8.47 -2.81
N ARG A 55 8.85 9.81 -2.72
CA ARG A 55 8.09 10.63 -3.69
C ARG A 55 8.52 10.39 -5.13
N GLU A 56 9.82 10.19 -5.35
CA GLU A 56 10.38 9.97 -6.68
C GLU A 56 9.84 8.71 -7.36
N LEU A 57 9.44 7.69 -6.60
CA LEU A 57 8.82 6.48 -7.16
C LEU A 57 7.48 6.80 -7.84
N ILE A 58 6.67 7.68 -7.25
CA ILE A 58 5.39 8.11 -7.82
C ILE A 58 5.64 8.94 -9.08
N LEU A 59 6.59 9.88 -9.05
CA LEU A 59 6.90 10.74 -10.20
C LEU A 59 7.42 9.93 -11.38
N GLN A 60 8.32 8.97 -11.13
CA GLN A 60 8.80 8.04 -12.16
C GLN A 60 7.67 7.19 -12.75
N LEU A 61 6.78 6.67 -11.90
CA LEU A 61 5.63 5.89 -12.38
C LEU A 61 4.71 6.74 -13.25
N GLN A 62 4.40 7.97 -12.83
CA GLN A 62 3.57 8.89 -13.60
C GLN A 62 4.17 9.17 -14.98
N GLY A 63 5.48 9.40 -15.06
CA GLY A 63 6.19 9.58 -16.33
C GLY A 63 6.15 8.35 -17.25
N LYS A 64 5.98 7.15 -16.70
CA LYS A 64 5.85 5.90 -17.48
C LYS A 64 4.43 5.55 -17.89
N VAL A 65 3.43 5.98 -17.12
CA VAL A 65 2.01 5.71 -17.38
C VAL A 65 1.37 6.78 -18.28
N GLY A 66 2.02 7.93 -18.44
CA GLY A 66 1.65 8.98 -19.39
C GLY A 66 2.17 8.75 -20.81
N THR A 67 1.65 7.74 -21.51
CA THR A 67 1.65 7.58 -22.99
C THR A 67 0.39 6.87 -23.45
#